data_AF-A0A9P0JNH5-F1
#
_entry.id   AF-A0A9P0JNH5-F1
#
_cell.length_a   1.000
_cell.length_b   1.000
_cell.length_c   1.000
_cell.angle_alpha   90.00
_cell.angle_beta   90.00
_cell.angle_gamma   90.00
#
_symmetry.space_group_name_H-M   'P 1'
#
loop_
_entity.id
_entity.type
_entity.pdbx_description
1 polymer ?
#
loop_
_entity_poly.entity_id
_entity_poly.type
_entity_poly.pdbx_seq_one_letter_code
_entity_poly.pdbx_strand_id
1 'polypeptide(L)'
;MPKSLKNCYILTCNVSMEYEKSEVNSGFFYKTAEEREKLVSAEREFIVQRVQKVINLKKQLCDGTDKTFVVINQKGIDPMSLDMLAKEGIMALRRAKRRNMERLALACGGVAMNSLDDLQESSLGYAGHVYEHVLGENKYTFVEDCRHPQSVTILMKGPNKHTLQQIKDAVRDGLRAVNNTIQDKCLIPGAGAFEVTANKELLAFKDTIKGKARLGVAAYAEALLVIPKTLAVNSGYDAQDTIVKLQEQSRLSAEPIGLDLASGEAINPKDRGIFDNYLVKKQIINSCSIIASNLLLVDEIMRAGMSSLKG
;
A
#
# COMPACT_ATOMS: atom_id res chain seq x y z
N MET A 1 -19.36 -25.41 -1.63
CA MET A 1 -19.29 -24.21 -2.50
C MET A 1 -18.34 -24.47 -3.65
N PRO A 2 -18.56 -23.84 -4.83
CA PRO A 2 -17.66 -23.96 -5.98
C PRO A 2 -16.28 -23.42 -5.64
N LYS A 3 -15.21 -24.09 -6.12
CA LYS A 3 -13.82 -23.67 -5.87
C LYS A 3 -13.28 -22.69 -6.91
N SER A 4 -13.85 -22.69 -8.11
CA SER A 4 -13.39 -21.89 -9.25
C SER A 4 -14.60 -21.53 -10.10
N LEU A 5 -14.68 -20.26 -10.49
CA LEU A 5 -15.79 -19.68 -11.24
C LEU A 5 -15.21 -18.78 -12.35
N LYS A 6 -15.80 -18.85 -13.53
CA LYS A 6 -15.46 -18.00 -14.69
C LYS A 6 -16.60 -17.03 -14.96
N ASN A 7 -16.28 -15.86 -15.52
CA ASN A 7 -17.23 -14.78 -15.86
C ASN A 7 -18.15 -14.44 -14.67
N CYS A 8 -17.55 -13.97 -13.59
CA CYS A 8 -18.21 -13.76 -12.31
C CYS A 8 -18.77 -12.33 -12.19
N TYR A 9 -20.05 -12.22 -11.85
CA TYR A 9 -20.58 -11.03 -11.20
C TYR A 9 -20.23 -11.07 -9.71
N ILE A 10 -19.76 -9.94 -9.19
CA ILE A 10 -19.34 -9.78 -7.80
C ILE A 10 -20.31 -8.83 -7.12
N LEU A 11 -21.06 -9.36 -6.16
CA LEU A 11 -21.86 -8.58 -5.23
C LEU A 11 -21.04 -8.27 -3.98
N THR A 12 -20.72 -6.99 -3.80
CA THR A 12 -20.12 -6.48 -2.57
C THR A 12 -21.21 -5.92 -1.67
N CYS A 13 -21.37 -6.45 -0.46
CA CYS A 13 -22.38 -5.97 0.50
C CYS A 13 -21.85 -5.87 1.93
N ASN A 14 -22.52 -5.09 2.78
CA ASN A 14 -22.24 -5.02 4.22
C ASN A 14 -23.44 -5.40 5.11
N VAL A 15 -24.43 -6.09 4.52
CA VAL A 15 -25.65 -6.53 5.20
C VAL A 15 -25.38 -7.79 5.99
N SER A 16 -25.92 -7.89 7.19
CA SER A 16 -25.77 -9.10 7.99
C SER A 16 -26.66 -10.21 7.45
N MET A 17 -26.04 -11.34 7.12
CA MET A 17 -26.74 -12.58 6.82
C MET A 17 -26.46 -13.59 7.94
N GLU A 18 -26.34 -13.10 9.16
CA GLU A 18 -26.23 -13.94 10.36
C GLU A 18 -27.25 -13.50 11.39
N TYR A 19 -27.51 -14.38 12.35
CA TYR A 19 -28.33 -14.05 13.50
C TYR A 19 -27.70 -12.90 14.28
N GLU A 20 -28.35 -11.74 14.27
CA GLU A 20 -27.97 -10.58 15.06
C GLU A 20 -28.90 -10.47 16.27
N LYS A 21 -28.32 -10.33 17.46
CA LYS A 21 -29.09 -9.86 18.61
C LYS A 21 -29.47 -8.41 18.37
N SER A 22 -30.67 -8.04 18.77
CA SER A 22 -31.12 -6.65 18.75
C SER A 22 -30.18 -5.76 19.57
N GLU A 23 -29.85 -4.57 19.05
CA GLU A 23 -28.99 -3.60 19.75
C GLU A 23 -29.65 -3.07 21.03
N VAL A 24 -30.97 -2.93 21.01
CA VAL A 24 -31.78 -2.68 22.21
C VAL A 24 -32.04 -4.02 22.89
N ASN A 25 -31.95 -4.07 24.22
CA ASN A 25 -32.27 -5.26 25.01
C ASN A 25 -33.72 -5.69 24.75
N SER A 26 -33.91 -6.61 23.80
CA SER A 26 -35.20 -7.19 23.45
C SER A 26 -35.23 -8.59 24.03
N GLY A 27 -35.99 -8.75 25.11
CA GLY A 27 -36.29 -10.05 25.69
C GLY A 27 -37.59 -10.59 25.12
N PHE A 28 -37.56 -11.78 24.54
CA PHE A 28 -38.79 -12.47 24.18
C PHE A 28 -39.32 -13.23 25.41
N PHE A 29 -40.56 -12.95 25.79
CA PHE A 29 -41.27 -13.72 26.81
C PHE A 29 -42.24 -14.67 26.09
N TYR A 30 -42.09 -15.96 26.32
CA TYR A 30 -42.97 -17.01 25.80
C TYR A 30 -43.43 -17.91 26.94
N LYS A 31 -44.67 -18.40 26.88
CA LYS A 31 -45.24 -19.28 27.91
C LYS A 31 -45.32 -20.74 27.44
N THR A 32 -45.39 -20.96 26.12
CA THR A 32 -45.51 -22.28 25.52
C THR A 32 -44.31 -22.61 24.63
N ALA A 33 -44.07 -23.91 24.41
CA ALA A 33 -43.01 -24.38 23.50
C ALA A 33 -43.29 -23.98 22.04
N GLU A 34 -44.55 -23.99 21.62
CA GLU A 34 -44.96 -23.60 20.27
C GLU A 34 -44.68 -22.13 19.97
N GLU A 35 -44.93 -21.22 20.92
CA GLU A 35 -44.59 -19.80 20.79
C GLU A 35 -43.08 -19.60 20.62
N ARG A 36 -42.26 -20.37 21.35
CA ARG A 36 -40.81 -20.33 21.23
C ARG A 36 -40.37 -20.75 19.82
N GLU A 37 -40.92 -21.83 19.28
CA GLU A 37 -40.58 -22.29 17.94
C GLU A 37 -40.96 -21.28 16.86
N LYS A 38 -42.16 -20.68 16.97
CA LYS A 38 -42.63 -19.64 16.03
C LYS A 38 -41.73 -18.40 16.01
N LEU A 39 -41.23 -17.96 17.17
CA LEU A 39 -40.30 -16.83 17.25
C LEU A 39 -38.95 -17.15 16.60
N VAL A 40 -38.40 -18.33 16.89
CA VAL A 40 -37.15 -18.79 16.26
C VAL A 40 -37.31 -18.93 14.75
N SER A 41 -38.46 -19.41 14.26
CA SER A 41 -38.72 -19.47 12.81
C SER A 41 -38.87 -18.09 12.19
N ALA A 42 -39.52 -17.14 12.85
CA ALA A 42 -39.70 -15.77 12.34
C ALA A 42 -38.37 -15.01 12.21
N GLU A 43 -37.49 -15.12 13.22
CA GLU A 43 -36.13 -14.55 13.14
C GLU A 43 -35.31 -15.14 11.99
N ARG A 44 -35.44 -16.45 11.78
CA ARG A 44 -34.79 -17.13 10.65
C ARG A 44 -35.40 -16.72 9.32
N GLU A 45 -36.71 -16.54 9.24
CA GLU A 45 -37.41 -16.15 8.03
C GLU A 45 -36.86 -14.81 7.50
N PHE A 46 -36.56 -13.87 8.39
CA PHE A 46 -35.94 -12.60 8.02
C PHE A 46 -34.57 -12.76 7.33
N ILE A 47 -33.74 -13.68 7.82
CA ILE A 47 -32.43 -13.98 7.22
C ILE A 47 -32.62 -14.72 5.88
N VAL A 48 -33.54 -15.69 5.85
CA VAL A 48 -33.90 -16.44 4.63
C VAL A 48 -34.38 -15.50 3.55
N GLN A 49 -35.24 -14.52 3.86
CA GLN A 49 -35.72 -13.51 2.92
C GLN A 49 -34.57 -12.68 2.33
N ARG A 50 -33.57 -12.29 3.13
CA ARG A 50 -32.37 -11.58 2.65
C ARG A 50 -31.55 -12.43 1.68
N VAL A 51 -31.32 -13.70 2.02
CA VAL A 51 -30.58 -14.63 1.16
C VAL A 51 -31.36 -14.90 -0.12
N GLN A 52 -32.68 -15.04 -0.02
CA GLN A 52 -33.56 -15.28 -1.17
C GLN A 52 -33.50 -14.12 -2.17
N LYS A 53 -33.40 -12.86 -1.71
CA LYS A 53 -33.21 -11.70 -2.61
C LYS A 53 -31.93 -11.85 -3.44
N VAL A 54 -30.83 -12.30 -2.84
CA VAL A 54 -29.56 -12.55 -3.55
C VAL A 54 -29.69 -13.71 -4.54
N ILE A 55 -30.38 -14.79 -4.14
CA ILE A 55 -30.64 -15.94 -5.02
C ILE A 55 -31.52 -15.54 -6.21
N ASN A 56 -32.56 -14.74 -5.97
CA ASN A 56 -33.46 -14.26 -7.02
C ASN A 56 -32.71 -13.42 -8.04
N LEU A 57 -31.82 -12.53 -7.57
CA LEU A 57 -30.98 -11.74 -8.46
C LEU A 57 -30.00 -12.60 -9.26
N LYS A 58 -29.40 -13.62 -8.62
CA LYS A 58 -28.60 -14.59 -9.37
C LYS A 58 -29.44 -15.24 -10.48
N LYS A 59 -30.63 -15.74 -10.18
CA LYS A 59 -31.51 -16.41 -11.16
C LYS A 59 -31.83 -15.47 -12.33
N GLN A 60 -32.21 -14.23 -12.03
CA GLN A 60 -32.48 -13.20 -13.05
C GLN A 60 -31.30 -12.94 -14.00
N LEU A 61 -30.06 -13.00 -13.51
CA LEU A 61 -28.86 -12.65 -14.30
C LEU A 61 -28.14 -13.85 -14.92
N CYS A 62 -28.23 -15.01 -14.27
CA CYS A 62 -27.45 -16.21 -14.59
C CYS A 62 -28.29 -17.30 -15.26
N ASP A 63 -29.63 -17.27 -15.18
CA ASP A 63 -30.45 -18.31 -15.81
C ASP A 63 -30.26 -18.28 -17.34
N GLY A 64 -29.63 -19.34 -17.87
CA GLY A 64 -29.36 -19.50 -19.30
C GLY A 64 -28.08 -18.83 -19.83
N THR A 65 -27.19 -18.32 -18.97
CA THR A 65 -25.90 -17.74 -19.38
C THR A 65 -24.69 -18.43 -18.72
N ASP A 66 -23.51 -18.30 -19.33
CA ASP A 66 -22.23 -18.79 -18.78
C ASP A 66 -21.69 -17.93 -17.61
N LYS A 67 -22.54 -17.05 -17.05
CA LYS A 67 -22.14 -16.09 -16.02
C LYS A 67 -22.35 -16.69 -14.64
N THR A 68 -21.38 -16.50 -13.76
CA THR A 68 -21.41 -17.00 -12.39
C THR A 68 -21.54 -15.85 -11.39
N PHE A 69 -21.80 -16.18 -10.12
CA PHE A 69 -22.12 -15.18 -9.10
C PHE A 69 -21.31 -15.40 -7.82
N VAL A 70 -20.69 -14.33 -7.33
CA VAL A 70 -19.85 -14.31 -6.13
C VAL A 70 -20.39 -13.24 -5.20
N VAL A 71 -20.57 -13.59 -3.92
CA VAL A 71 -20.99 -12.67 -2.87
C VAL A 71 -19.81 -12.45 -1.93
N ILE A 72 -19.44 -11.19 -1.73
CA ILE A 72 -18.40 -10.79 -0.79
C ILE A 72 -19.06 -9.88 0.25
N ASN A 73 -19.31 -10.45 1.43
CA ASN A 73 -19.94 -9.74 2.52
C ASN A 73 -18.91 -9.25 3.54
N GLN A 74 -19.01 -7.99 3.95
CA GLN A 74 -18.23 -7.44 5.05
C GLN A 74 -18.68 -8.02 6.41
N LYS A 75 -19.98 -8.28 6.58
CA LYS A 75 -20.53 -8.90 7.79
C LYS A 75 -20.47 -10.44 7.70
N GLY A 76 -20.94 -11.10 8.75
CA GLY A 76 -21.01 -12.55 8.77
C GLY A 76 -22.13 -13.11 7.90
N ILE A 77 -21.98 -14.40 7.59
CA ILE A 77 -22.99 -15.24 6.94
C ILE A 77 -23.08 -16.50 7.80
N ASP A 78 -24.28 -16.84 8.24
CA ASP A 78 -24.52 -18.04 9.05
C ASP A 78 -24.41 -19.33 8.22
N PRO A 79 -24.16 -20.49 8.85
CA PRO A 79 -24.02 -21.76 8.14
C PRO A 79 -25.23 -22.15 7.28
N MET A 80 -26.46 -21.88 7.72
CA MET A 80 -27.66 -22.23 6.96
C MET A 80 -27.76 -21.38 5.70
N SER A 81 -27.46 -20.08 5.79
CA SER A 81 -27.35 -19.20 4.62
C SER A 81 -26.23 -19.60 3.68
N LEU A 82 -25.08 -20.04 4.21
CA LEU A 82 -23.98 -20.55 3.37
C LEU A 82 -24.41 -21.80 2.60
N ASP A 83 -25.18 -22.71 3.21
CA ASP A 83 -25.70 -23.90 2.54
C ASP A 83 -26.74 -23.54 1.47
N MET A 84 -27.62 -22.57 1.72
CA MET A 84 -28.56 -22.06 0.73
C MET A 84 -27.84 -21.46 -0.50
N LEU A 85 -26.84 -20.61 -0.27
CA LEU A 85 -26.01 -20.03 -1.34
C LEU A 85 -25.19 -21.09 -2.07
N ALA A 86 -24.67 -22.09 -1.34
CA ALA A 86 -23.88 -23.18 -1.92
C ALA A 86 -24.70 -24.10 -2.81
N LYS A 87 -25.96 -24.40 -2.45
CA LYS A 87 -26.90 -25.18 -3.28
C LYS A 87 -27.17 -24.51 -4.61
N GLU A 88 -27.30 -23.20 -4.60
CA GLU A 88 -27.46 -22.40 -5.81
C GLU A 88 -26.12 -22.22 -6.54
N GLY A 89 -24.98 -22.68 -6.03
CA GLY A 89 -23.67 -22.55 -6.69
C GLY A 89 -23.10 -21.13 -6.63
N ILE A 90 -23.43 -20.35 -5.60
CA ILE A 90 -22.83 -19.03 -5.33
C ILE A 90 -21.59 -19.24 -4.46
N MET A 91 -20.47 -18.58 -4.81
CA MET A 91 -19.32 -18.48 -3.92
C MET A 91 -19.55 -17.35 -2.92
N ALA A 92 -19.75 -17.68 -1.66
CA ALA A 92 -20.04 -16.71 -0.60
C ALA A 92 -18.84 -16.54 0.34
N LEU A 93 -18.28 -15.33 0.38
CA LEU A 93 -17.23 -14.92 1.32
C LEU A 93 -17.86 -14.10 2.44
N ARG A 94 -17.56 -14.49 3.68
CA ARG A 94 -18.00 -13.81 4.90
C ARG A 94 -16.88 -13.01 5.54
N ARG A 95 -17.22 -11.97 6.29
CA ARG A 95 -16.29 -11.18 7.13
C ARG A 95 -15.13 -10.58 6.33
N ALA A 96 -15.40 -10.05 5.14
CA ALA A 96 -14.43 -9.32 4.35
C ALA A 96 -13.99 -8.04 5.07
N LYS A 97 -12.71 -7.68 4.98
CA LYS A 97 -12.21 -6.43 5.57
C LYS A 97 -12.77 -5.25 4.75
N ARG A 98 -13.19 -4.17 5.43
CA ARG A 98 -13.67 -2.93 4.79
C ARG A 98 -12.73 -2.41 3.69
N ARG A 99 -11.42 -2.37 3.96
CA ARG A 99 -10.39 -1.97 2.98
C ARG A 99 -10.37 -2.82 1.70
N ASN A 100 -10.81 -4.07 1.76
CA ASN A 100 -10.91 -4.94 0.58
C ASN A 100 -12.16 -4.60 -0.22
N MET A 101 -13.25 -4.16 0.42
CA MET A 101 -14.47 -3.74 -0.26
C MET A 101 -14.21 -2.52 -1.15
N GLU A 102 -13.49 -1.53 -0.62
CA GLU A 102 -13.07 -0.34 -1.36
C GLU A 102 -12.20 -0.71 -2.56
N ARG A 103 -11.25 -1.65 -2.37
CA ARG A 103 -10.38 -2.15 -3.45
C ARG A 103 -11.14 -2.96 -4.51
N LEU A 104 -12.12 -3.76 -4.09
CA LEU A 104 -12.94 -4.56 -5.02
C LEU A 104 -13.85 -3.67 -5.86
N ALA A 105 -14.42 -2.61 -5.28
CA ALA A 105 -15.16 -1.61 -6.03
C ALA A 105 -14.29 -0.97 -7.12
N LEU A 106 -13.07 -0.56 -6.77
CA LEU A 106 -12.10 0.02 -7.72
C LEU A 106 -11.56 -0.98 -8.76
N ALA A 107 -11.44 -2.26 -8.39
CA ALA A 107 -10.92 -3.29 -9.29
C ALA A 107 -11.99 -3.80 -10.27
N CYS A 108 -13.20 -4.08 -9.76
CA CYS A 108 -14.26 -4.77 -10.50
C CYS A 108 -15.34 -3.84 -11.04
N GLY A 109 -15.39 -2.57 -10.58
CA GLY A 109 -16.35 -1.55 -11.02
C GLY A 109 -17.71 -1.58 -10.33
N GLY A 110 -17.89 -2.37 -9.27
CA GLY A 110 -19.15 -2.50 -8.53
C GLY A 110 -19.30 -1.51 -7.38
N VAL A 111 -20.53 -1.36 -6.87
CA VAL A 111 -20.85 -0.51 -5.71
C VAL A 111 -21.02 -1.39 -4.47
N ALA A 112 -20.47 -0.95 -3.34
CA ALA A 112 -20.68 -1.61 -2.06
C ALA A 112 -22.11 -1.34 -1.56
N MET A 113 -22.95 -2.38 -1.57
CA MET A 113 -24.38 -2.28 -1.24
C MET A 113 -24.62 -2.35 0.27
N ASN A 114 -25.44 -1.43 0.77
CA ASN A 114 -25.84 -1.36 2.18
C ASN A 114 -27.20 -2.01 2.47
N SER A 115 -28.03 -2.18 1.45
CA SER A 115 -29.30 -2.91 1.52
C SER A 115 -29.38 -3.91 0.36
N LEU A 116 -30.21 -4.94 0.52
CA LEU A 116 -30.50 -5.96 -0.48
C LEU A 116 -31.82 -5.70 -1.23
N ASP A 117 -32.50 -4.59 -0.94
CA ASP A 117 -33.81 -4.27 -1.52
C ASP A 117 -33.68 -3.76 -2.97
N ASP A 118 -32.72 -2.87 -3.24
CA ASP A 118 -32.52 -2.23 -4.54
C ASP A 118 -31.28 -2.78 -5.26
N LEU A 119 -31.24 -4.10 -5.48
CA LEU A 119 -30.13 -4.70 -6.20
C LEU A 119 -30.37 -4.64 -7.72
N GLN A 120 -29.51 -3.90 -8.42
CA GLN A 120 -29.50 -3.80 -9.89
C GLN A 120 -28.22 -4.41 -10.47
N GLU A 121 -28.25 -4.80 -11.74
CA GLU A 121 -27.07 -5.32 -12.44
C GLU A 121 -25.93 -4.28 -12.49
N SER A 122 -26.28 -3.00 -12.62
CA SER A 122 -25.33 -1.87 -12.62
C SER A 122 -24.52 -1.75 -11.32
N SER A 123 -25.03 -2.26 -10.21
CA SER A 123 -24.36 -2.21 -8.91
C SER A 123 -23.32 -3.32 -8.75
N LEU A 124 -23.31 -4.32 -9.62
CA LEU A 124 -22.42 -5.47 -9.54
C LEU A 124 -21.06 -5.20 -10.19
N GLY A 125 -20.00 -5.70 -9.55
CA GLY A 125 -18.69 -5.76 -10.17
C GLY A 125 -18.58 -6.92 -11.15
N TYR A 126 -17.59 -6.89 -12.03
CA TYR A 126 -17.26 -7.99 -12.94
C TYR A 126 -15.81 -8.45 -12.78
N ALA A 127 -15.60 -9.77 -12.74
CA ALA A 127 -14.29 -10.40 -12.83
C ALA A 127 -14.34 -11.63 -13.75
N GLY A 128 -13.36 -11.79 -14.62
CA GLY A 128 -13.31 -12.91 -15.56
C GLY A 128 -13.03 -14.25 -14.87
N HIS A 129 -12.28 -14.26 -13.77
CA HIS A 129 -11.97 -15.49 -13.04
C HIS A 129 -11.92 -15.26 -11.53
N VAL A 130 -12.63 -16.09 -10.77
CA VAL A 130 -12.59 -16.07 -9.30
C VAL A 130 -12.38 -17.48 -8.79
N TYR A 131 -11.30 -17.70 -8.04
CA TYR A 131 -10.98 -19.03 -7.53
C TYR A 131 -10.41 -19.00 -6.11
N GLU A 132 -10.68 -20.07 -5.38
CA GLU A 132 -10.13 -20.31 -4.05
C GLU A 132 -8.85 -21.16 -4.17
N HIS A 133 -7.74 -20.61 -3.71
CA HIS A 133 -6.48 -21.29 -3.56
C HIS A 133 -6.22 -21.60 -2.09
N VAL A 134 -6.12 -22.89 -1.76
CA VAL A 134 -5.86 -23.36 -0.40
C VAL A 134 -4.35 -23.52 -0.23
N LEU A 135 -3.78 -22.92 0.81
CA LEU A 135 -2.36 -23.02 1.14
C LEU A 135 -2.22 -23.33 2.63
N GLY A 136 -1.89 -24.60 2.92
CA GLY A 136 -1.99 -25.15 4.28
C GLY A 136 -3.45 -25.19 4.74
N GLU A 137 -3.73 -24.62 5.91
CA GLU A 137 -5.08 -24.49 6.45
C GLU A 137 -5.80 -23.21 5.99
N ASN A 138 -5.08 -22.28 5.35
CA ASN A 138 -5.60 -20.99 4.94
C ASN A 138 -6.16 -21.03 3.52
N LYS A 139 -7.26 -20.32 3.32
CA LYS A 139 -7.96 -20.19 2.04
C LYS A 139 -7.82 -18.77 1.52
N TYR A 140 -7.33 -18.63 0.30
CA TYR A 140 -7.15 -17.34 -0.37
C TYR A 140 -8.02 -17.30 -1.63
N THR A 141 -8.94 -16.36 -1.72
CA THR A 141 -9.74 -16.16 -2.93
C THR A 141 -9.08 -15.11 -3.81
N PHE A 142 -8.75 -15.49 -5.03
CA PHE A 142 -8.21 -14.62 -6.07
C PHE A 142 -9.32 -14.15 -6.98
N VAL A 143 -9.26 -12.88 -7.34
CA VAL A 143 -10.17 -12.22 -8.28
C VAL A 143 -9.30 -11.66 -9.40
N GLU A 144 -9.42 -12.25 -10.57
CA GLU A 144 -8.57 -12.02 -11.74
C GLU A 144 -9.44 -11.63 -12.97
N ASP A 145 -8.78 -11.13 -14.00
CA ASP A 145 -9.42 -10.70 -15.25
C ASP A 145 -10.53 -9.65 -15.06
N CYS A 146 -10.28 -8.65 -14.23
CA CYS A 146 -11.13 -7.47 -14.12
C CYS A 146 -11.00 -6.59 -15.38
N ARG A 147 -12.10 -5.98 -15.84
CA ARG A 147 -12.12 -5.18 -17.09
C ARG A 147 -11.24 -3.93 -17.03
N HIS A 148 -11.34 -3.17 -15.94
CA HIS A 148 -10.61 -1.91 -15.74
C HIS A 148 -10.09 -1.80 -14.30
N PRO A 149 -9.05 -2.57 -13.94
CA PRO A 149 -8.60 -2.61 -12.55
C PRO A 149 -7.82 -1.35 -12.18
N GLN A 150 -8.42 -0.49 -11.35
CA GLN A 150 -7.69 0.63 -10.72
C GLN A 150 -6.95 0.20 -9.44
N SER A 151 -7.25 -1.00 -8.93
CA SER A 151 -6.60 -1.60 -7.77
C SER A 151 -6.02 -2.96 -8.15
N VAL A 152 -4.72 -3.13 -7.94
CA VAL A 152 -3.99 -4.38 -8.19
C VAL A 152 -3.41 -4.94 -6.89
N THR A 153 -3.19 -6.26 -6.84
CA THR A 153 -2.61 -6.94 -5.67
C THR A 153 -1.26 -7.54 -6.01
N ILE A 154 -0.24 -7.18 -5.24
CA ILE A 154 1.08 -7.83 -5.29
C ILE A 154 1.11 -8.90 -4.20
N LEU A 155 1.07 -10.17 -4.60
CA LEU A 155 1.18 -11.30 -3.67
C LEU A 155 2.66 -11.61 -3.41
N MET A 156 3.08 -11.46 -2.16
CA MET A 156 4.43 -11.84 -1.71
C MET A 156 4.36 -13.12 -0.90
N LYS A 157 5.22 -14.08 -1.24
CA LYS A 157 5.40 -15.34 -0.49
C LYS A 157 6.77 -15.31 0.16
N GLY A 158 6.84 -15.68 1.44
CA GLY A 158 8.09 -15.73 2.18
C GLY A 158 8.01 -16.76 3.31
N PRO A 159 9.14 -17.40 3.68
CA PRO A 159 9.15 -18.44 4.70
C PRO A 159 8.95 -17.87 6.12
N ASN A 160 9.50 -16.69 6.38
CA ASN A 160 9.51 -16.05 7.70
C ASN A 160 8.75 -14.72 7.68
N LYS A 161 8.10 -14.38 8.80
CA LYS A 161 7.36 -13.11 8.92
C LYS A 161 8.27 -11.89 8.78
N HIS A 162 9.47 -11.93 9.36
CA HIS A 162 10.44 -10.83 9.28
C HIS A 162 10.88 -10.56 7.83
N THR A 163 11.26 -11.61 7.09
CA THR A 163 11.70 -11.46 5.69
C THR A 163 10.57 -10.96 4.81
N LEU A 164 9.33 -11.43 5.03
CA LEU A 164 8.16 -10.92 4.33
C LEU A 164 7.92 -9.43 4.59
N GLN A 165 8.08 -8.98 5.84
CA GLN A 165 7.90 -7.57 6.19
C GLN A 165 8.99 -6.69 5.53
N GLN A 166 10.24 -7.14 5.53
CA GLN A 166 11.34 -6.45 4.86
C GLN A 166 11.11 -6.32 3.34
N ILE A 167 10.72 -7.41 2.68
CA ILE A 167 10.41 -7.39 1.23
C ILE A 167 9.24 -6.46 0.95
N LYS A 168 8.19 -6.51 1.79
CA LYS A 168 7.02 -5.65 1.65
C LYS A 168 7.37 -4.17 1.77
N ASP A 169 8.22 -3.82 2.73
CA ASP A 169 8.65 -2.43 2.93
C ASP A 169 9.53 -1.98 1.75
N ALA A 170 10.45 -2.82 1.27
CA ALA A 170 11.26 -2.55 0.08
C ALA A 170 10.40 -2.33 -1.18
N VAL A 171 9.40 -3.19 -1.43
CA VAL A 171 8.48 -3.03 -2.56
C VAL A 171 7.66 -1.74 -2.41
N ARG A 172 7.21 -1.42 -1.20
CA ARG A 172 6.45 -0.19 -0.94
C ARG A 172 7.28 1.05 -1.22
N ASP A 173 8.55 1.06 -0.84
CA ASP A 173 9.46 2.17 -1.08
C ASP A 173 9.79 2.30 -2.57
N GLY A 174 10.03 1.18 -3.27
CA GLY A 174 10.21 1.16 -4.72
C GLY A 174 8.98 1.68 -5.49
N LEU A 175 7.78 1.24 -5.12
CA LEU A 175 6.54 1.73 -5.75
C LEU A 175 6.34 3.23 -5.54
N ARG A 176 6.70 3.74 -4.35
CA ARG A 176 6.65 5.18 -4.07
C ARG A 176 7.68 5.95 -4.87
N ALA A 177 8.90 5.43 -5.01
CA ALA A 177 9.93 6.02 -5.85
C ALA A 177 9.46 6.13 -7.32
N VAL A 178 8.88 5.06 -7.87
CA VAL A 178 8.32 5.08 -9.23
C VAL A 178 7.15 6.08 -9.35
N ASN A 179 6.25 6.11 -8.37
CA ASN A 179 5.14 7.06 -8.37
C ASN A 179 5.63 8.52 -8.34
N ASN A 180 6.67 8.82 -7.56
CA ASN A 180 7.29 10.14 -7.53
C ASN A 180 7.88 10.51 -8.91
N THR A 181 8.51 9.56 -9.60
CA THR A 181 9.02 9.76 -10.97
C THR A 181 7.90 10.13 -11.95
N ILE A 182 6.76 9.43 -11.86
CA ILE A 182 5.60 9.70 -12.72
C ILE A 182 5.04 11.10 -12.46
N GLN A 183 5.03 11.55 -11.20
CA GLN A 183 4.54 12.88 -10.82
C GLN A 183 5.51 14.00 -11.24
N ASP A 184 6.80 13.83 -10.96
CA ASP A 184 7.83 14.85 -11.18
C ASP A 184 8.19 15.03 -12.67
N LYS A 185 8.04 13.98 -13.48
CA LYS A 185 8.44 13.93 -14.91
C LYS A 185 9.92 14.25 -15.16
N CYS A 186 10.75 14.21 -14.12
CA CYS A 186 12.19 14.40 -14.20
C CYS A 186 12.92 13.46 -13.24
N LEU A 187 14.16 13.14 -13.56
CA LEU A 187 15.04 12.26 -12.80
C LEU A 187 16.41 12.91 -12.66
N ILE A 188 17.07 12.63 -11.54
CA ILE A 188 18.43 13.10 -11.26
C ILE A 188 19.38 11.90 -11.35
N PRO A 189 20.57 12.03 -11.95
CA PRO A 189 21.60 10.99 -11.88
C PRO A 189 21.95 10.66 -10.42
N GLY A 190 21.88 9.38 -10.06
CA GLY A 190 22.10 8.92 -8.69
C GLY A 190 23.58 8.70 -8.36
N ALA A 191 23.86 7.70 -7.51
CA ALA A 191 25.22 7.29 -7.13
C ALA A 191 26.11 8.40 -6.54
N GLY A 192 25.50 9.41 -5.91
CA GLY A 192 26.23 10.55 -5.35
C GLY A 192 26.65 11.62 -6.38
N ALA A 193 26.22 11.49 -7.64
CA ALA A 193 26.67 12.39 -8.70
C ALA A 193 26.15 13.83 -8.54
N PHE A 194 24.92 13.97 -8.05
CA PHE A 194 24.36 15.26 -7.70
C PHE A 194 25.21 15.96 -6.62
N GLU A 195 25.59 15.25 -5.57
CA GLU A 195 26.36 15.78 -4.45
C GLU A 195 27.76 16.25 -4.86
N VAL A 196 28.45 15.46 -5.69
CA VAL A 196 29.77 15.83 -6.21
C VAL A 196 29.68 17.07 -7.11
N THR A 197 28.68 17.11 -7.99
CA THR A 197 28.47 18.25 -8.88
C THR A 197 28.07 19.51 -8.10
N ALA A 198 27.17 19.38 -7.13
CA ALA A 198 26.77 20.49 -6.26
C ALA A 198 27.94 21.01 -5.42
N ASN A 199 28.82 20.14 -4.93
CA ASN A 199 30.04 20.54 -4.23
C ASN A 199 30.94 21.41 -5.14
N LYS A 200 31.17 21.00 -6.39
CA LYS A 200 31.95 21.75 -7.39
C LYS A 200 31.36 23.15 -7.62
N GLU A 201 30.05 23.23 -7.88
CA GLU A 201 29.35 24.50 -8.13
C GLU A 201 29.34 25.43 -6.91
N LEU A 202 29.12 24.89 -5.71
CA LEU A 202 29.12 25.68 -4.47
C LEU A 202 30.52 26.20 -4.12
N LEU A 203 31.58 25.43 -4.41
CA LEU A 203 32.96 25.89 -4.24
C LEU A 203 33.33 27.00 -5.22
N ALA A 204 32.83 26.95 -6.47
CA ALA A 204 32.98 28.07 -7.40
C ALA A 204 32.17 29.30 -6.92
N PHE A 205 30.95 29.09 -6.43
CA PHE A 205 30.09 30.15 -5.90
C PHE A 205 30.68 30.82 -4.66
N LYS A 206 31.38 30.06 -3.81
CA LYS A 206 32.09 30.56 -2.61
C LYS A 206 33.03 31.73 -2.93
N ASP A 207 33.65 31.75 -4.11
CA ASP A 207 34.59 32.80 -4.49
C ASP A 207 33.90 34.12 -4.87
N THR A 208 32.60 34.08 -5.18
CA THR A 208 31.80 35.27 -5.46
C THR A 208 31.31 35.98 -4.19
N ILE A 209 31.23 35.26 -3.06
CA ILE A 209 30.67 35.76 -1.80
C ILE A 209 31.77 36.39 -0.93
N LYS A 210 31.48 37.58 -0.38
CA LYS A 210 32.35 38.29 0.56
C LYS A 210 31.95 38.04 2.01
N GLY A 211 32.93 38.08 2.91
CA GLY A 211 32.72 38.05 4.37
C GLY A 211 32.52 36.64 4.96
N LYS A 212 31.90 36.59 6.15
CA LYS A 212 31.77 35.37 6.97
C LYS A 212 30.90 34.28 6.32
N ALA A 213 29.94 34.66 5.48
CA ALA A 213 29.07 33.72 4.77
C ALA A 213 29.86 32.73 3.88
N ARG A 214 31.06 33.12 3.43
CA ARG A 214 31.97 32.26 2.66
C ARG A 214 32.34 30.97 3.39
N LEU A 215 32.48 31.03 4.72
CA LEU A 215 32.78 29.85 5.54
C LEU A 215 31.58 28.92 5.64
N GLY A 216 30.36 29.49 5.74
CA GLY A 216 29.12 28.71 5.76
C GLY A 216 28.90 27.94 4.45
N VAL A 217 29.11 28.59 3.29
CA VAL A 217 29.00 27.92 1.99
C VAL A 217 30.05 26.82 1.83
N ALA A 218 31.29 27.05 2.28
CA ALA A 218 32.34 26.04 2.24
C ALA A 218 31.97 24.80 3.08
N ALA A 219 31.51 25.01 4.32
CA ALA A 219 31.09 23.94 5.21
C ALA A 219 29.90 23.15 4.64
N TYR A 220 28.93 23.86 4.04
CA TYR A 220 27.77 23.23 3.41
C TYR A 220 28.17 22.38 2.19
N ALA A 221 29.04 22.91 1.33
CA ALA A 221 29.54 22.20 0.16
C ALA A 221 30.27 20.90 0.57
N GLU A 222 31.09 20.95 1.62
CA GLU A 222 31.79 19.77 2.14
C GLU A 222 30.82 18.75 2.76
N ALA A 223 29.77 19.22 3.46
CA ALA A 223 28.76 18.37 4.07
C ALA A 223 27.99 17.53 3.05
N LEU A 224 27.76 18.03 1.82
CA LEU A 224 27.09 17.28 0.76
C LEU A 224 27.85 16.01 0.36
N LEU A 225 29.18 16.00 0.50
CA LEU A 225 30.00 14.83 0.16
C LEU A 225 29.84 13.67 1.15
N VAL A 226 29.04 13.81 2.22
CA VAL A 226 28.77 12.72 3.17
C VAL A 226 28.13 11.51 2.49
N ILE A 227 27.27 11.71 1.49
CA ILE A 227 26.60 10.62 0.78
C ILE A 227 27.60 9.78 -0.02
N PRO A 228 28.39 10.33 -0.96
CA PRO A 228 29.38 9.52 -1.67
C PRO A 228 30.47 8.96 -0.75
N LYS A 229 30.86 9.67 0.32
CA LYS A 229 31.80 9.15 1.34
C LYS A 229 31.25 7.90 2.03
N THR A 230 30.02 7.96 2.52
CA THR A 230 29.40 6.82 3.22
C THR A 230 29.12 5.65 2.28
N LEU A 231 28.77 5.91 1.01
CA LEU A 231 28.66 4.88 -0.01
C LEU A 231 30.00 4.15 -0.27
N ALA A 232 31.11 4.89 -0.35
CA ALA A 232 32.44 4.31 -0.50
C ALA A 232 32.82 3.42 0.70
N VAL A 233 32.62 3.92 1.93
CA VAL A 233 32.90 3.17 3.16
C VAL A 233 32.06 1.89 3.24
N ASN A 234 30.76 1.98 2.94
CA ASN A 234 29.86 0.82 2.95
C ASN A 234 30.24 -0.23 1.90
N SER A 235 30.92 0.19 0.83
CA SER A 235 31.41 -0.69 -0.24
C SER A 235 32.83 -1.22 0.03
N GLY A 236 33.46 -0.81 1.14
CA GLY A 236 34.80 -1.27 1.54
C GLY A 236 35.97 -0.51 0.90
N TYR A 237 35.71 0.60 0.21
CA TYR A 237 36.75 1.44 -0.39
C TYR A 237 37.17 2.58 0.54
N ASP A 238 38.38 3.11 0.32
CA ASP A 238 38.82 4.30 1.04
C ASP A 238 38.02 5.53 0.60
N ALA A 239 37.44 6.22 1.59
CA ALA A 239 36.53 7.34 1.34
C ALA A 239 37.24 8.56 0.77
N GLN A 240 38.50 8.79 1.12
CA GLN A 240 39.24 9.97 0.66
C GLN A 240 39.70 9.79 -0.78
N ASP A 241 40.34 8.66 -1.07
CA ASP A 241 40.82 8.33 -2.41
C ASP A 241 39.69 8.32 -3.43
N THR A 242 38.54 7.73 -3.06
CA THR A 242 37.37 7.66 -3.92
C THR A 242 36.79 9.04 -4.22
N ILE A 243 36.71 9.92 -3.21
CA ILE A 243 36.19 11.29 -3.40
C ILE A 243 37.13 12.12 -4.25
N VAL A 244 38.44 12.01 -4.06
CA VAL A 244 39.42 12.73 -4.90
C VAL A 244 39.26 12.31 -6.36
N LYS A 245 39.19 11.00 -6.63
CA LYS A 245 38.93 10.47 -7.99
C LYS A 245 37.63 11.00 -8.58
N LEU A 246 36.54 10.99 -7.82
CA LEU A 246 35.23 11.52 -8.26
C LEU A 246 35.31 13.01 -8.59
N GLN A 247 35.98 13.81 -7.75
CA GLN A 247 36.16 15.25 -7.97
C GLN A 247 37.03 15.54 -9.18
N GLU A 248 38.11 14.79 -9.38
CA GLU A 248 38.97 14.92 -10.55
C GLU A 248 38.21 14.61 -11.84
N GLN A 249 37.49 13.49 -11.88
CA GLN A 249 36.71 13.14 -13.06
C GLN A 249 35.55 14.12 -13.30
N SER A 250 34.88 14.58 -12.25
CA SER A 250 33.81 15.59 -12.34
C SER A 250 34.32 16.96 -12.83
N ARG A 251 35.62 17.25 -12.69
CA ARG A 251 36.23 18.44 -13.32
C ARG A 251 36.44 18.25 -14.82
N LEU A 252 36.80 17.04 -15.24
CA LEU A 252 37.09 16.71 -16.64
C LEU A 252 35.83 16.50 -17.48
N SER A 253 34.76 15.98 -16.87
CA SER A 253 33.49 15.72 -17.54
C SER A 253 32.48 16.85 -17.32
N ALA A 254 31.68 17.13 -18.36
CA ALA A 254 30.51 17.99 -18.26
C ALA A 254 29.29 17.24 -17.70
N GLU A 255 29.30 15.90 -17.75
CA GLU A 255 28.20 15.08 -17.23
C GLU A 255 28.37 14.77 -15.73
N PRO A 256 27.27 14.60 -14.98
CA PRO A 256 27.35 14.19 -13.58
C PRO A 256 27.94 12.78 -13.44
N ILE A 257 29.02 12.67 -12.67
CA ILE A 257 29.73 11.41 -12.41
C ILE A 257 29.43 10.95 -10.98
N GLY A 258 29.11 9.66 -10.82
CA GLY A 258 28.85 9.03 -9.53
C GLY A 258 29.81 7.88 -9.24
N LEU A 259 29.63 7.27 -8.07
CA LEU A 259 30.43 6.15 -7.60
C LEU A 259 29.83 4.80 -8.00
N ASP A 260 30.63 3.92 -8.59
CA ASP A 260 30.27 2.50 -8.72
C ASP A 260 30.61 1.76 -7.42
N LEU A 261 29.59 1.19 -6.78
CA LEU A 261 29.76 0.45 -5.53
C LEU A 261 30.48 -0.89 -5.71
N ALA A 262 30.54 -1.42 -6.94
CA ALA A 262 31.17 -2.72 -7.21
C ALA A 262 32.65 -2.62 -7.58
N SER A 263 33.07 -1.52 -8.20
CA SER A 263 34.46 -1.29 -8.63
C SER A 263 35.19 -0.24 -7.81
N GLY A 264 34.47 0.65 -7.12
CA GLY A 264 35.04 1.83 -6.45
C GLY A 264 35.52 2.90 -7.44
N GLU A 265 35.23 2.73 -8.73
CA GLU A 265 35.56 3.66 -9.79
C GLU A 265 34.42 4.63 -10.06
N ALA A 266 34.77 5.73 -10.72
CA ALA A 266 33.84 6.78 -11.06
C ALA A 266 33.20 6.49 -12.43
N ILE A 267 31.87 6.58 -12.47
CA ILE A 267 31.02 6.13 -13.58
C ILE A 267 29.94 7.17 -13.91
N ASN A 268 29.40 7.11 -15.12
CA ASN A 268 28.19 7.85 -15.47
C ASN A 268 26.94 7.09 -14.95
N PRO A 269 26.17 7.65 -13.99
CA PRO A 269 25.01 6.97 -13.43
C PRO A 269 23.90 6.74 -14.46
N LYS A 270 23.81 7.61 -15.48
CA LYS A 270 22.79 7.50 -16.54
C LYS A 270 22.96 6.20 -17.33
N ASP A 271 24.19 5.87 -17.70
CA ASP A 271 24.51 4.68 -18.50
C ASP A 271 24.24 3.39 -17.73
N ARG A 272 24.34 3.43 -16.40
CA ARG A 272 24.00 2.31 -15.49
C ARG A 272 22.53 2.29 -15.05
N GLY A 273 21.72 3.27 -15.46
CA GLY A 273 20.32 3.37 -15.06
C GLY A 273 20.09 3.69 -13.58
N ILE A 274 21.06 4.32 -12.91
CA ILE A 274 20.98 4.66 -11.49
C ILE A 274 20.47 6.10 -11.36
N PHE A 275 19.26 6.24 -10.84
CA PHE A 275 18.56 7.52 -10.72
C PHE A 275 18.00 7.76 -9.33
N ASP A 276 17.98 9.03 -8.95
CA ASP A 276 17.31 9.55 -7.76
C ASP A 276 16.10 10.40 -8.17
N ASN A 277 15.06 10.37 -7.34
CA ASN A 277 13.87 11.21 -7.52
C ASN A 277 14.18 12.69 -7.21
N TYR A 278 13.68 13.58 -8.07
CA TYR A 278 13.82 15.01 -7.88
C TYR A 278 13.17 15.51 -6.59
N LEU A 279 11.91 15.14 -6.33
CA LEU A 279 11.19 15.55 -5.12
C LEU A 279 11.93 15.15 -3.84
N VAL A 280 12.51 13.96 -3.82
CA VAL A 280 13.25 13.43 -2.67
C VAL A 280 14.49 14.27 -2.41
N LYS A 281 15.34 14.51 -3.42
CA LYS A 281 16.56 15.34 -3.26
C LYS A 281 16.23 16.77 -2.85
N LYS A 282 15.24 17.39 -3.50
CA LYS A 282 14.77 18.74 -3.16
C LYS A 282 14.33 18.84 -1.70
N GLN A 283 13.53 17.88 -1.24
CA GLN A 283 13.00 17.88 0.12
C GLN A 283 14.08 17.60 1.16
N ILE A 284 15.04 16.73 0.86
CA ILE A 284 16.19 16.43 1.73
C ILE A 284 17.02 17.69 1.94
N ILE A 285 17.43 18.37 0.87
CA ILE A 285 18.27 19.58 0.94
C ILE A 285 17.57 20.68 1.75
N ASN A 286 16.29 20.91 1.49
CA ASN A 286 15.50 21.92 2.23
C ASN A 286 15.36 21.56 3.71
N SER A 287 14.94 20.33 4.02
CA SER A 287 14.68 19.90 5.40
C SER A 287 15.97 19.86 6.22
N CYS A 288 17.04 19.28 5.68
CA CYS A 288 18.34 19.22 6.35
C CYS A 288 18.88 20.62 6.66
N SER A 289 18.77 21.56 5.72
CA SER A 289 19.26 22.93 5.92
C SER A 289 18.47 23.65 7.02
N ILE A 290 17.13 23.55 7.01
CA ILE A 290 16.27 24.19 8.02
C ILE A 290 16.56 23.61 9.41
N ILE A 291 16.62 22.29 9.53
CA ILE A 291 16.85 21.62 10.82
C ILE A 291 18.26 21.95 11.33
N ALA A 292 19.28 21.88 10.48
CA ALA A 292 20.65 22.20 10.87
C ALA A 292 20.79 23.66 11.32
N SER A 293 20.20 24.61 10.59
CA SER A 293 20.20 26.02 10.99
C SER A 293 19.49 26.22 12.33
N ASN A 294 18.34 25.58 12.56
CA ASN A 294 17.63 25.68 13.84
C ASN A 294 18.46 25.13 15.00
N LEU A 295 19.12 23.98 14.81
CA LEU A 295 19.98 23.38 15.84
C LEU A 295 21.21 24.21 16.14
N LEU A 296 21.81 24.85 15.13
CA LEU A 296 22.97 25.73 15.32
C LEU A 296 22.65 27.03 16.08
N LEU A 297 21.37 27.43 16.12
CA LEU A 297 20.91 28.62 16.84
C LEU A 297 20.51 28.32 18.31
N VAL A 298 20.60 27.07 18.75
CA VAL A 298 20.30 26.70 20.14
C VAL A 298 21.52 26.96 21.00
N ASP A 299 21.43 27.98 21.85
CA ASP A 299 22.50 28.31 22.81
C ASP A 299 22.39 27.51 24.13
N GLU A 300 21.17 27.12 24.53
CA GLU A 300 20.93 26.40 25.78
C GLU A 300 19.80 25.37 25.65
N ILE A 301 20.00 24.20 26.27
CA ILE A 301 18.98 23.14 26.38
C ILE A 301 18.59 23.02 27.86
N MET A 302 17.49 23.67 28.23
CA MET A 302 16.95 23.55 29.59
C MET A 302 16.08 22.31 29.72
N ARG A 303 16.50 21.35 30.56
CA ARG A 303 15.66 20.22 30.96
C ARG A 303 14.89 20.58 32.23
N ALA A 304 13.76 21.25 32.07
CA ALA A 304 12.83 21.56 33.14
C ALA A 304 11.50 20.82 32.93
N GLY A 305 11.01 20.16 33.96
CA GLY A 305 9.72 19.49 33.97
C GLY A 305 9.32 19.17 35.40
N MET A 306 8.04 19.26 35.73
CA MET A 306 7.59 18.90 37.08
C MET A 306 7.92 17.43 37.33
N SER A 307 8.62 17.14 38.42
CA SER A 307 8.76 15.77 38.89
C SER A 307 7.36 15.25 39.20
N SER A 308 6.88 14.28 38.42
CA SER A 308 5.72 13.48 38.83
C SER A 308 6.17 12.53 39.96
N LEU A 309 6.54 13.10 41.10
CA LEU A 309 6.53 12.43 42.38
C LEU A 309 5.06 12.33 42.79
N LYS A 310 4.36 11.35 42.22
CA LYS A 310 3.18 10.78 42.86
C LYS A 310 3.69 9.76 43.86
N GLY A 311 3.43 10.03 45.14
CA GLY A 311 3.46 9.01 46.19
C GLY A 311 2.37 7.96 46.03
#